data_AF-A0A496WTN0-F1
#
_entry.id   AF-A0A496WTN0-F1
#
_cell.length_a   1.000
_cell.length_b   1.000
_cell.length_c   1.000
_cell.angle_alpha   90.00
_cell.angle_beta   90.00
_cell.angle_gamma   90.00
#
_symmetry.space_group_name_H-M   'P 1'
#
loop_
_entity.id
_entity.type
_entity.pdbx_description
1 polymer ?
#
loop_
_entity_poly.entity_id
_entity_poly.type
_entity_poly.pdbx_seq_one_letter_code
_entity_poly.pdbx_strand_id
1 'polypeptide(L)'
;TNCTHVYYMYPMVLDIVKIGVSRDRIHEALQAEGVVVSKSYQNIHLLPLYQQKIAYGSSGFPWSSDICQRDVDYRKGICPVAEELNDSTYLGFGICGYELGAGDVDLIVSAFQKVWRNLDALRES
;
A
#
# COMPACT_ATOMS: atom_id res chain seq x y z
N THR A 1 -21.86 -1.97 -21.83
CA THR A 1 -21.40 -2.96 -20.83
C THR A 1 -20.22 -3.72 -21.41
N ASN A 2 -19.00 -3.24 -21.15
CA ASN A 2 -17.76 -3.89 -21.61
C ASN A 2 -16.74 -3.92 -20.46
N CYS A 3 -17.19 -4.37 -19.28
CA CYS A 3 -16.34 -4.49 -18.09
C CYS A 3 -15.71 -5.88 -18.06
N THR A 4 -14.41 -5.96 -18.35
CA THR A 4 -13.61 -7.20 -18.29
C THR A 4 -12.89 -7.38 -16.96
N HIS A 5 -12.97 -6.39 -16.07
CA HIS A 5 -12.23 -6.35 -14.80
C HIS A 5 -13.18 -6.03 -13.65
N VAL A 6 -12.94 -6.67 -12.51
CA VAL A 6 -13.56 -6.36 -11.22
C VAL A 6 -12.44 -5.87 -10.30
N TYR A 7 -12.62 -4.71 -9.69
CA TYR A 7 -11.63 -4.13 -8.79
C TYR A 7 -12.03 -4.40 -7.34
N TYR A 8 -11.24 -5.23 -6.65
CA TYR A 8 -11.35 -5.37 -5.19
C TYR A 8 -10.74 -4.16 -4.49
N MET A 9 -9.55 -3.77 -4.93
CA MET A 9 -8.88 -2.53 -4.56
C MET A 9 -8.58 -1.74 -5.83
N TYR A 10 -8.50 -0.42 -5.71
CA TYR A 10 -7.93 0.45 -6.72
C TYR A 10 -6.54 0.91 -6.26
N PRO A 11 -5.47 0.15 -6.58
CA PRO A 11 -4.10 0.51 -6.21
C PRO A 11 -3.54 1.58 -7.15
N MET A 12 -2.77 2.49 -6.59
CA MET A 12 -2.09 3.58 -7.26
C MET A 12 -0.63 3.58 -6.85
N VAL A 13 0.26 3.85 -7.81
CA VAL A 13 1.69 4.00 -7.59
C VAL A 13 2.04 5.46 -7.85
N LEU A 14 2.59 6.12 -6.84
CA LEU A 14 3.00 7.51 -6.92
C LEU A 14 4.47 7.61 -7.33
N ASP A 15 4.74 8.39 -8.36
CA ASP A 15 6.09 8.83 -8.70
C ASP A 15 6.49 10.00 -7.78
N ILE A 16 6.91 9.68 -6.56
CA ILE A 16 7.24 10.67 -5.52
C ILE A 16 8.42 11.56 -5.91
N VAL A 17 9.32 11.08 -6.77
CA VAL A 17 10.44 11.88 -7.30
C VAL A 17 9.91 12.99 -8.20
N LYS A 18 8.98 12.65 -9.10
CA LYS A 18 8.34 13.63 -9.99
C LYS A 18 7.39 14.57 -9.23
N ILE A 19 6.66 14.05 -8.24
CA ILE A 19 5.71 14.85 -7.46
C ILE A 19 6.44 15.80 -6.51
N GLY A 20 7.59 15.38 -5.97
CA GLY A 20 8.38 16.18 -5.03
C GLY A 20 7.70 16.38 -3.66
N VAL A 21 6.73 15.53 -3.32
CA VAL A 21 6.03 15.49 -2.02
C VAL A 21 5.98 14.03 -1.58
N SER A 22 6.19 13.75 -0.30
CA SER A 22 6.09 12.37 0.20
C SER A 22 4.66 11.85 0.09
N ARG A 23 4.51 10.54 -0.15
CA ARG A 23 3.20 9.88 -0.14
C ARG A 23 2.45 10.13 1.16
N ASP A 24 3.14 10.13 2.30
CA ASP A 24 2.50 10.28 3.61
C ASP A 24 1.80 11.64 3.74
N ARG A 25 2.40 12.72 3.23
CA ARG A 25 1.77 14.04 3.19
C ARG A 25 0.57 14.08 2.25
N ILE A 26 0.66 13.44 1.08
CA ILE A 26 -0.46 13.32 0.14
C ILE A 26 -1.60 12.51 0.77
N HIS A 27 -1.29 11.40 1.43
CA HIS A 27 -2.24 10.56 2.16
C HIS A 27 -2.97 11.36 3.23
N GLU A 28 -2.24 12.11 4.07
CA GLU A 28 -2.83 12.94 5.13
C GLU A 28 -3.72 14.04 4.56
N ALA A 29 -3.32 14.68 3.45
CA ALA A 29 -4.13 15.67 2.77
C ALA A 29 -5.42 15.06 2.20
N LEU A 30 -5.35 13.89 1.56
CA LEU A 30 -6.53 13.18 1.05
C LEU A 30 -7.48 12.76 2.19
N GLN A 31 -6.93 12.28 3.31
CA GLN A 31 -7.71 11.96 4.51
C GLN A 31 -8.41 13.21 5.07
N ALA A 32 -7.75 14.37 5.07
CA ALA A 32 -8.34 15.64 5.49
C ALA A 32 -9.48 16.11 4.56
N GLU A 33 -9.45 15.73 3.28
CA GLU A 33 -10.55 15.94 2.33
C GLU A 33 -11.66 14.87 2.41
N GLY A 34 -11.55 13.93 3.36
CA GLY A 34 -12.53 12.86 3.58
C GLY A 34 -12.35 11.65 2.67
N VAL A 35 -11.24 11.55 1.91
CA VAL A 35 -10.95 10.39 1.06
C VAL A 35 -10.08 9.40 1.82
N VAL A 36 -10.69 8.29 2.23
CA VAL A 36 -10.01 7.21 2.94
C VAL A 36 -9.23 6.34 1.96
N VAL A 37 -7.91 6.55 1.91
CA VAL A 37 -6.96 5.71 1.17
C VAL A 37 -5.98 5.05 2.13
N SER A 38 -5.58 3.82 1.84
CA SER A 38 -4.46 3.18 2.53
C SER A 38 -3.14 3.63 1.94
N LYS A 39 -2.14 3.88 2.77
CA LYS A 39 -0.75 4.12 2.35
C LYS A 39 0.15 2.89 2.47
N SER A 40 -0.37 1.76 2.94
CA SER A 40 0.45 0.56 3.17
C SER A 40 -0.34 -0.72 2.96
N TYR A 41 0.39 -1.79 2.69
CA TYR A 41 -0.02 -3.18 2.75
C TYR A 41 1.06 -3.96 3.52
N GLN A 42 0.92 -5.27 3.62
CA GLN A 42 1.89 -6.08 4.34
C GLN A 42 2.84 -6.78 3.37
N ASN A 43 4.13 -6.47 3.45
CA ASN A 43 5.17 -7.35 2.89
C ASN A 43 5.25 -8.62 3.74
N ILE A 44 4.88 -9.76 3.17
CA ILE A 44 4.69 -11.01 3.91
C ILE A 44 5.99 -11.48 4.57
N HIS A 45 7.13 -11.35 3.88
CA HIS A 45 8.43 -11.78 4.43
C HIS A 45 8.81 -11.01 5.70
N LEU A 46 8.32 -9.79 5.90
CA LEU A 46 8.60 -8.98 7.08
C LEU A 46 7.67 -9.27 8.27
N LEU A 47 6.67 -10.13 8.12
CA LEU A 47 5.83 -10.52 9.25
C LEU A 47 6.64 -11.26 10.32
N PRO A 48 6.33 -11.06 11.62
CA PRO A 48 7.00 -11.77 12.72
C PRO A 48 7.04 -13.29 12.52
N LEU A 49 5.99 -13.86 11.92
CA LEU A 49 5.89 -15.27 11.56
C LEU A 49 7.11 -15.78 10.78
N TYR A 50 7.55 -15.02 9.78
CA TYR A 50 8.66 -15.38 8.89
C TYR A 50 10.00 -14.93 9.46
N GLN A 51 10.05 -13.74 10.07
CA GLN A 51 11.27 -13.23 10.72
C GLN A 51 11.74 -14.15 11.85
N GLN A 52 10.81 -14.65 12.67
CA GLN A 52 11.10 -15.53 13.80
C GLN A 52 10.99 -17.02 13.42
N LYS A 53 10.57 -17.33 12.20
CA LYS A 53 10.38 -18.71 11.68
C LYS A 53 9.43 -19.55 12.56
N ILE A 54 8.26 -19.02 12.93
CA ILE A 54 7.28 -19.63 13.87
C ILE A 54 5.91 -19.94 13.24
N ALA A 55 5.89 -20.59 12.07
CA ALA A 55 4.68 -20.86 11.29
C ALA A 55 3.73 -21.83 11.98
N TYR A 56 4.27 -22.91 12.54
CA TYR A 56 3.50 -23.91 13.27
C TYR A 56 4.12 -24.17 14.64
N GLY A 57 3.42 -23.73 15.68
CA GLY A 57 3.92 -23.76 17.05
C GLY A 57 5.14 -22.84 17.24
N SER A 58 5.90 -23.10 18.30
CA SER A 58 7.07 -22.30 18.68
C SER A 58 8.41 -22.97 18.34
N SER A 59 8.40 -24.18 17.79
CA SER A 59 9.61 -25.02 17.59
C SER A 59 10.31 -24.82 16.23
N GLY A 60 9.94 -23.80 15.46
CA GLY A 60 10.62 -23.51 14.20
C GLY A 60 10.12 -24.27 12.97
N PHE A 61 9.03 -25.04 13.06
CA PHE A 61 8.50 -25.79 11.91
C PHE A 61 7.85 -24.82 10.90
N PRO A 62 8.05 -24.98 9.57
CA PRO A 62 8.75 -26.09 8.91
C PRO A 62 10.27 -25.91 8.76
N TRP A 63 10.86 -24.76 9.08
CA TRP A 63 12.28 -24.48 8.85
C TRP A 63 13.25 -25.37 9.63
N SER A 64 12.85 -25.87 10.80
CA SER A 64 13.66 -26.80 11.61
C SER A 64 13.47 -28.28 11.23
N SER A 65 12.60 -28.58 10.26
CA SER A 65 12.27 -29.96 9.87
C SER A 65 13.08 -30.43 8.67
N ASP A 66 13.33 -31.73 8.60
CA ASP A 66 13.99 -32.42 7.49
C ASP A 66 13.29 -32.22 6.12
N ILE A 67 12.03 -31.81 6.12
CA ILE A 67 11.28 -31.48 4.89
C ILE A 67 11.70 -30.14 4.29
N CYS A 68 12.30 -29.25 5.07
CA CYS A 68 12.78 -27.95 4.63
C CYS A 68 14.31 -27.96 4.58
N GLN A 69 14.87 -28.24 3.40
CA GLN A 69 16.32 -28.30 3.21
C GLN A 69 16.97 -26.96 2.83
N ARG A 70 16.20 -25.86 2.85
CA ARG A 70 16.65 -24.53 2.40
C ARG A 70 16.85 -23.64 3.61
N ASP A 71 18.01 -22.97 3.68
CA ASP A 71 18.13 -21.80 4.53
C ASP A 71 17.48 -20.61 3.83
N VAL A 72 16.34 -20.17 4.34
CA VAL A 72 15.58 -19.06 3.77
C VAL A 72 15.84 -17.79 4.56
N ASP A 73 16.22 -16.75 3.84
CA ASP A 73 16.39 -15.40 4.34
C ASP A 73 15.10 -14.59 4.10
N TYR A 74 14.64 -13.90 5.13
CA TYR A 74 13.47 -13.02 5.08
C TYR A 74 13.83 -11.56 5.40
N ARG A 75 15.11 -11.20 5.47
CA ARG A 75 15.53 -9.83 5.82
C ARG A 75 14.92 -8.79 4.88
N LYS A 76 14.70 -7.59 5.41
CA LYS A 76 14.35 -6.42 4.59
C LYS A 76 15.46 -6.14 3.57
N GLY A 77 15.08 -5.77 2.36
CA GLY A 77 15.93 -5.48 1.22
C GLY A 77 15.92 -6.57 0.16
N ILE A 78 15.44 -7.77 0.46
CA ILE A 78 15.42 -8.89 -0.52
C ILE A 78 14.30 -8.76 -1.54
N CYS A 79 13.25 -7.98 -1.24
CA CYS A 79 12.10 -7.72 -2.11
C CYS A 79 11.99 -6.21 -2.42
N PRO A 80 13.01 -5.58 -3.01
CA PRO A 80 13.15 -4.12 -3.04
C PRO A 80 11.97 -3.40 -3.71
N VAL A 81 11.40 -3.97 -4.77
CA VAL A 81 10.23 -3.39 -5.46
C VAL A 81 8.98 -3.41 -4.57
N ALA A 82 8.71 -4.53 -3.92
CA ALA A 82 7.54 -4.67 -3.07
C ALA A 82 7.69 -3.87 -1.76
N GLU A 83 8.92 -3.72 -1.27
CA GLU A 83 9.23 -2.91 -0.09
C GLU A 83 9.13 -1.43 -0.41
N GLU A 84 9.73 -0.94 -1.49
CA GLU A 84 9.63 0.46 -1.92
C GLU A 84 8.17 0.87 -2.17
N LEU A 85 7.42 -0.01 -2.83
CA LEU A 85 6.00 0.21 -3.06
C LEU A 85 5.25 0.41 -1.73
N ASN A 86 5.47 -0.46 -0.75
CA ASN A 86 4.83 -0.35 0.56
C ASN A 86 5.36 0.81 1.42
N ASP A 87 6.65 1.09 1.35
CA ASP A 87 7.34 2.05 2.22
C ASP A 87 7.08 3.49 1.78
N SER A 88 6.94 3.77 0.48
CA SER A 88 6.96 5.15 -0.02
C SER A 88 6.01 5.47 -1.18
N THR A 89 5.61 4.52 -2.04
CA THR A 89 4.93 4.88 -3.31
C THR A 89 3.48 4.40 -3.45
N TYR A 90 2.99 3.49 -2.61
CA TYR A 90 1.64 2.93 -2.71
C TYR A 90 0.53 3.82 -2.12
N LEU A 91 -0.54 4.03 -2.87
CA LEU A 91 -1.85 4.40 -2.30
C LEU A 91 -2.92 3.41 -2.78
N GLY A 92 -3.80 2.98 -1.88
CA GLY A 92 -4.87 2.04 -2.20
C GLY A 92 -6.23 2.58 -1.82
N PHE A 93 -7.16 2.62 -2.76
CA PHE A 93 -8.56 2.92 -2.46
C PHE A 93 -9.37 1.62 -2.38
N GLY A 94 -10.04 1.40 -1.25
CA GLY A 94 -10.81 0.18 -0.95
C GLY A 94 -12.17 0.14 -1.65
N ILE A 95 -12.16 0.19 -2.98
CA ILE A 95 -13.37 0.39 -3.79
C ILE A 95 -14.46 -0.66 -3.54
N CYS A 96 -14.09 -1.92 -3.23
CA CYS A 96 -15.07 -2.97 -2.94
C CYS A 96 -15.90 -2.74 -1.68
N GLY A 97 -15.46 -1.86 -0.78
CA GLY A 97 -16.16 -1.54 0.46
C GLY A 97 -17.30 -0.54 0.28
N TYR A 98 -17.50 -0.01 -0.92
CA TYR A 98 -18.43 1.07 -1.20
C TYR A 98 -19.34 0.76 -2.38
N GLU A 99 -20.57 1.26 -2.31
CA GLU A 99 -21.47 1.35 -3.46
C GLU A 99 -21.39 2.80 -3.98
N LEU A 100 -20.48 3.05 -4.93
CA LEU A 100 -20.22 4.39 -5.43
C LEU A 100 -21.10 4.72 -6.62
N GLY A 101 -21.88 5.79 -6.51
CA GLY A 101 -22.52 6.45 -7.65
C GLY A 101 -21.56 7.38 -8.39
N ALA A 102 -21.99 7.89 -9.54
CA ALA A 102 -21.20 8.87 -10.31
C ALA A 102 -20.86 10.12 -9.49
N GLY A 103 -21.80 10.62 -8.69
CA GLY A 103 -21.57 11.78 -7.83
C GLY A 103 -20.51 11.54 -6.74
N ASP A 104 -20.46 10.34 -6.17
CA ASP A 104 -19.42 9.98 -5.18
C ASP A 104 -18.04 9.95 -5.84
N VAL A 105 -17.95 9.39 -7.04
CA VAL A 105 -16.72 9.37 -7.84
C VAL A 105 -16.29 10.80 -8.17
N ASP A 106 -17.20 11.69 -8.56
CA ASP A 106 -16.90 13.09 -8.84
C ASP A 106 -16.34 13.84 -7.61
N LEU A 107 -16.87 13.55 -6.42
CA LEU A 107 -16.36 14.10 -5.16
C LEU A 107 -14.96 13.57 -4.83
N ILE A 108 -14.72 12.28 -5.00
CA ILE A 108 -13.38 11.68 -4.83
C ILE A 108 -12.39 12.35 -5.80
N VAL A 109 -12.74 12.46 -7.09
CA VAL A 109 -11.91 13.12 -8.11
C VAL A 109 -11.65 14.58 -7.72
N SER A 110 -12.66 15.30 -7.23
CA SER A 110 -12.52 16.70 -6.81
C SER A 110 -11.56 16.86 -5.64
N ALA A 111 -11.57 15.94 -4.67
CA ALA A 111 -10.62 15.91 -3.55
C ALA A 111 -9.18 15.66 -4.04
N PHE A 112 -8.97 14.67 -4.92
CA PHE A 112 -7.65 14.44 -5.55
C PHE A 112 -7.16 15.69 -6.30
N GLN A 113 -8.00 16.30 -7.12
CA GLN A 113 -7.65 17.53 -7.85
C GLN A 113 -7.31 18.68 -6.89
N LYS A 114 -8.04 18.82 -5.78
CA LYS A 114 -7.77 19.85 -4.77
C LYS A 114 -6.40 19.63 -4.11
N VAL A 115 -6.08 18.40 -3.70
CA VAL A 115 -4.76 18.06 -3.15
C VAL A 115 -3.66 18.34 -4.18
N TRP A 116 -3.84 17.91 -5.43
CA TRP A 116 -2.85 18.11 -6.49
C TRP A 116 -2.59 19.58 -6.83
N ARG A 117 -3.64 20.42 -6.80
CA ARG A 117 -3.49 21.87 -7.01
C ARG A 117 -2.71 22.57 -5.89
N ASN A 118 -2.56 21.94 -4.73
CA ASN A 118 -1.92 22.53 -3.55
C ASN A 118 -0.67 21.75 -3.09
N LEU A 119 -0.04 20.97 -3.97
CA LEU A 119 1.15 20.18 -3.62
C LEU A 119 2.30 21.03 -3.08
N ASP A 120 2.50 22.24 -3.60
CA ASP A 120 3.57 23.13 -3.14
C ASP A 120 3.41 23.48 -1.65
N ALA A 121 2.18 23.70 -1.18
CA ALA A 121 1.90 23.97 0.23
C ALA A 121 2.17 22.76 1.14
N LEU A 122 2.21 21.53 0.58
CA LEU A 122 2.54 20.32 1.32
C LEU A 122 4.05 20.04 1.39
N ARG A 123 4.89 20.77 0.63
CA ARG A 123 6.35 20.62 0.64
C ARG A 123 7.02 21.30 1.83
N GLU A 124 6.43 22.39 2.32
CA GLU A 124 7.06 23.31 3.28
C GLU A 124 6.73 22.99 4.76
N SER A 125 5.99 21.91 5.01
CA SER A 125 5.42 21.53 6.32
C SER A 125 6.02 20.27 6.92
#